data_AF-A0A947KWS7-F1
#
_entry.id   AF-A0A947KWS7-F1
#
_cell.length_a   1.000
_cell.length_b   1.000
_cell.length_c   1.000
_cell.angle_alpha   90.00
_cell.angle_beta   90.00
_cell.angle_gamma   90.00
#
_symmetry.space_group_name_H-M   'P 1'
#
loop_
_entity.id
_entity.type
_entity.pdbx_description
1 polymer ?
#
loop_
_entity_poly.entity_id
_entity_poly.type
_entity_poly.pdbx_seq_one_letter_code
_entity_poly.pdbx_strand_id
1 'polypeptide(L)'
;MSRSVLLQLARDSIQEVLEAKRTINKETLLKEHPLLNEKMATTVNLYMDNELKGSFGSDAPTKSLLEDIIYNAKKSAFEDKNSKPITTSEYLSCELELILRTPDGVLSEKDPAILKS
;
A
#
# COMPACT_ATOMS: atom_id res chain seq x y z
N MET A 1 -2.96 -8.58 -16.52
CA MET A 1 -1.74 -8.35 -15.71
C MET A 1 -2.09 -8.79 -14.31
N SER A 2 -1.43 -9.81 -13.78
CA SER A 2 -1.67 -10.31 -12.43
C SER A 2 -1.19 -9.25 -11.43
N ARG A 3 -2.07 -8.74 -10.56
CA ARG A 3 -1.70 -7.78 -9.52
C ARG A 3 -0.76 -8.45 -8.52
N SER A 4 0.38 -7.82 -8.21
CA SER A 4 1.31 -8.33 -7.19
C SER A 4 0.60 -8.46 -5.84
N VAL A 5 0.94 -9.51 -5.08
CA VAL A 5 0.39 -9.75 -3.73
C VAL A 5 0.64 -8.54 -2.81
N LEU A 6 1.75 -7.84 -3.00
CA LEU A 6 2.10 -6.65 -2.23
C LEU A 6 1.16 -5.47 -2.51
N LEU A 7 0.82 -5.26 -3.78
CA LEU A 7 -0.13 -4.22 -4.20
C LEU A 7 -1.54 -4.55 -3.72
N GLN A 8 -1.93 -5.82 -3.81
CA GLN A 8 -3.21 -6.27 -3.27
C GLN A 8 -3.28 -6.06 -1.75
N LEU A 9 -2.21 -6.37 -1.02
CA LEU A 9 -2.13 -6.12 0.42
C LEU A 9 -2.28 -4.63 0.76
N ALA A 10 -1.63 -3.74 0.00
CA ALA A 10 -1.77 -2.30 0.18
C ALA A 10 -3.22 -1.84 -0.05
N ARG A 11 -3.87 -2.35 -1.12
CA ARG A 11 -5.27 -2.07 -1.44
C ARG A 11 -6.22 -2.56 -0.35
N ASP A 12 -6.06 -3.80 0.10
CA ASP A 12 -6.88 -4.39 1.15
C ASP A 12 -6.74 -3.59 2.45
N SER A 13 -5.53 -3.11 2.74
CA SER A 13 -5.24 -2.33 3.95
C SER A 13 -6.02 -1.03 4.00
N ILE A 14 -6.16 -0.37 2.86
CA ILE A 14 -6.94 0.86 2.73
C ILE A 14 -8.44 0.54 2.82
N GLN A 15 -8.87 -0.53 2.15
CA GLN A 15 -10.26 -0.99 2.17
C GLN A 15 -10.72 -1.37 3.59
N GLU A 16 -9.88 -2.02 4.39
CA GLU A 16 -10.18 -2.35 5.79
C GLU A 16 -10.60 -1.11 6.60
N VAL A 17 -9.94 0.03 6.37
CA VAL A 17 -10.23 1.29 7.07
C VAL A 17 -11.54 1.89 6.54
N LEU A 18 -11.76 1.89 5.22
CA LEU A 18 -12.98 2.39 4.60
C LEU A 18 -14.22 1.59 5.02
N GLU A 19 -14.11 0.27 5.11
CA GLU A 19 -15.20 -0.62 5.49
C GLU A 19 -15.30 -0.84 7.01
N ALA A 20 -14.34 -0.34 7.79
CA ALA A 20 -14.19 -0.62 9.22
C ALA A 20 -14.20 -2.14 9.54
N LYS A 21 -13.61 -2.95 8.65
CA LYS A 21 -13.55 -4.41 8.75
C LYS A 21 -12.10 -4.87 8.71
N ARG A 22 -11.78 -5.90 9.49
CA ARG A 22 -10.47 -6.57 9.42
C ARG A 22 -10.59 -7.80 8.54
N THR A 23 -10.03 -7.73 7.34
CA THR A 23 -10.08 -8.79 6.31
C THR A 23 -8.71 -9.42 6.08
N ILE A 24 -7.62 -8.73 6.42
CA ILE A 24 -6.25 -9.21 6.17
C ILE A 24 -5.86 -10.24 7.24
N ASN A 25 -5.70 -11.50 6.82
CA ASN A 25 -5.13 -12.54 7.67
C ASN A 25 -3.62 -12.62 7.50
N LYS A 26 -2.90 -11.94 8.40
CA LYS A 26 -1.44 -11.86 8.39
C LYS A 26 -0.78 -13.23 8.54
N GLU A 27 -1.32 -14.12 9.37
CA GLU A 27 -0.74 -15.45 9.58
C GLU A 27 -0.80 -16.32 8.33
N THR A 28 -1.93 -16.30 7.62
CA THR A 28 -2.07 -17.03 6.35
C THR A 28 -1.11 -16.49 5.31
N LEU A 29 -1.04 -15.16 5.14
CA LEU A 29 -0.13 -14.53 4.19
C LEU A 29 1.35 -14.85 4.47
N LEU A 30 1.75 -14.87 5.74
CA LEU A 30 3.13 -15.23 6.13
C LEU A 30 3.44 -16.71 5.89
N LYS A 31 2.44 -17.60 5.99
CA LYS A 31 2.58 -19.03 5.66
C LYS A 31 2.72 -19.25 4.16
N GLU A 32 1.92 -18.56 3.35
CA GLU A 32 1.97 -18.65 1.89
C GLU A 32 3.20 -17.94 1.30
N HIS A 33 3.60 -16.83 1.91
CA HIS A 33 4.70 -15.98 1.46
C HIS A 33 5.63 -15.60 2.63
N PRO A 34 6.60 -16.47 2.99
CA PRO A 34 7.53 -16.20 4.10
C PRO A 34 8.36 -14.92 3.92
N LEU A 35 8.61 -14.53 2.66
CA LEU A 35 9.34 -13.30 2.30
C LEU A 35 8.65 -12.02 2.81
N LEU A 36 7.35 -12.07 3.10
CA LEU A 36 6.61 -10.95 3.70
C LEU A 36 7.05 -10.63 5.14
N ASN A 37 7.76 -11.55 5.80
CA ASN A 37 8.31 -11.35 7.13
C ASN A 37 9.66 -10.61 7.12
N GLU A 38 10.29 -10.45 5.95
CA GLU A 38 11.58 -9.77 5.82
C GLU A 38 11.47 -8.30 6.21
N LYS A 39 12.51 -7.77 6.86
CA LYS A 39 12.53 -6.36 7.25
C LYS A 39 12.90 -5.51 6.05
N MET A 40 11.94 -4.74 5.55
CA MET A 40 12.12 -3.87 4.40
C MET A 40 11.42 -2.54 4.60
N ALA A 41 12.02 -1.49 4.04
CA ALA A 41 11.42 -0.17 3.98
C ALA A 41 10.64 -0.05 2.67
N THR A 42 9.39 0.34 2.80
CA THR A 42 8.49 0.58 1.67
C THR A 42 7.96 2.00 1.67
N THR A 43 7.55 2.46 0.50
CA THR A 43 6.82 3.72 0.34
C THR A 43 5.58 3.42 -0.49
N VAL A 44 4.43 3.89 -0.03
CA VAL A 44 3.16 3.79 -0.76
C VAL A 44 2.76 5.18 -1.22
N ASN A 45 2.60 5.35 -2.52
CA ASN A 45 2.07 6.57 -3.12
C ASN A 45 0.68 6.29 -3.68
N LEU A 46 -0.22 7.26 -3.50
CA LEU A 46 -1.55 7.25 -4.09
C LEU A 46 -1.64 8.38 -5.10
N TYR A 47 -2.09 8.05 -6.30
CA TYR A 47 -2.29 9.01 -7.37
C TYR A 47 -3.77 9.08 -7.73
N MET A 48 -4.26 10.28 -8.01
CA MET A 48 -5.58 10.49 -8.61
C MET A 48 -5.43 11.45 -9.78
N ASP A 49 -5.94 11.09 -10.94
CA ASP A 49 -5.83 11.90 -12.16
C ASP A 49 -4.38 12.35 -12.44
N ASN A 50 -3.41 11.46 -12.23
CA ASN A 50 -1.95 11.69 -12.28
C ASN A 50 -1.37 12.66 -11.22
N GLU A 51 -2.16 13.15 -10.27
CA GLU A 51 -1.68 13.97 -9.16
C GLU A 51 -1.42 13.12 -7.91
N LEU A 52 -0.32 13.43 -7.21
CA LEU A 52 0.02 12.76 -5.95
C LEU A 52 -0.97 13.17 -4.87
N LYS A 53 -1.85 12.25 -4.50
CA LYS A 53 -2.88 12.44 -3.48
C LYS A 53 -2.36 12.14 -2.08
N GLY A 54 -1.43 11.21 -1.91
CA GLY A 54 -0.87 10.90 -0.59
C GLY A 54 0.38 10.06 -0.70
N SER A 55 1.34 10.30 0.17
CA SER A 55 2.60 9.56 0.18
C SER A 55 3.09 9.35 1.61
N PHE A 56 3.43 8.11 1.91
CA PHE A 56 4.02 7.75 3.17
C PHE A 56 4.95 6.57 2.98
N GLY A 57 6.11 6.63 3.62
CA GLY A 57 7.09 5.57 3.57
C GLY A 57 7.94 5.53 4.82
N SER A 58 8.53 4.37 5.06
CA SER A 58 9.46 4.15 6.16
C SER A 58 10.87 4.53 5.74
N ASP A 59 11.57 5.32 6.56
CA ASP A 59 12.97 5.69 6.32
C ASP A 59 13.94 4.52 6.53
N ALA A 60 13.56 3.57 7.38
CA ALA A 60 14.39 2.42 7.76
C ALA A 60 13.57 1.12 7.84
N PRO A 61 14.17 -0.05 7.49
CA PRO A 61 13.53 -1.36 7.53
C PRO A 61 13.35 -1.86 8.97
N THR A 62 12.45 -1.22 9.71
CA THR A 62 12.17 -1.52 11.12
C THR A 62 11.08 -2.58 11.30
N LYS A 63 10.13 -2.62 10.36
CA LYS A 63 8.97 -3.52 10.33
C LYS A 63 9.18 -4.59 9.27
N SER A 64 8.44 -5.70 9.40
CA SER A 64 8.35 -6.67 8.31
C SER A 64 7.67 -6.03 7.10
N LEU A 65 7.96 -6.52 5.90
CA LEU A 65 7.43 -6.03 4.64
C LEU A 65 5.90 -5.94 4.68
N LEU A 66 5.24 -6.97 5.23
CA LEU A 66 3.79 -6.97 5.40
C LEU A 66 3.30 -5.85 6.33
N GLU A 67 3.91 -5.69 7.51
CA GLU A 67 3.49 -4.66 8.44
C GLU A 67 3.77 -3.26 7.89
N ASP A 68 4.89 -3.09 7.20
CA ASP A 68 5.30 -1.82 6.62
C ASP A 68 4.36 -1.39 5.50
N ILE A 69 4.00 -2.31 4.58
CA ILE A 69 3.01 -2.05 3.52
C ILE A 69 1.66 -1.66 4.12
N ILE A 70 1.15 -2.42 5.08
CA ILE A 70 -0.15 -2.14 5.71
C ILE A 70 -0.13 -0.77 6.39
N TYR A 71 0.94 -0.49 7.13
CA TYR A 71 1.09 0.76 7.85
C TYR A 71 1.19 1.96 6.91
N ASN A 72 2.08 1.88 5.92
CA ASN A 72 2.31 2.96 4.97
C ASN A 72 1.09 3.19 4.09
N ALA A 73 0.41 2.15 3.60
CA ALA A 73 -0.81 2.30 2.80
C ALA A 73 -1.92 3.03 3.57
N LYS A 74 -2.13 2.68 4.84
CA LYS A 74 -3.11 3.36 5.72
C LYS A 74 -2.70 4.82 5.96
N LYS A 75 -1.43 5.08 6.22
CA LYS A 75 -0.91 6.44 6.43
C LYS A 75 -1.04 7.31 5.19
N SER A 76 -0.63 6.82 4.02
CA SER A 76 -0.76 7.54 2.75
C SER A 76 -2.21 7.89 2.41
N ALA A 77 -3.15 7.00 2.75
CA ALA A 77 -4.57 7.18 2.44
C ALA A 77 -5.31 8.13 3.41
N PHE A 78 -4.96 8.13 4.70
CA PHE A 78 -5.78 8.77 5.74
C PHE A 78 -5.05 9.76 6.64
N GLU A 79 -3.73 9.73 6.70
CA GLU A 79 -2.93 10.51 7.65
C GLU A 79 -1.85 11.37 6.98
N ASP A 80 -1.93 11.54 5.66
CA ASP A 80 -1.07 12.49 4.95
C ASP A 80 -1.39 13.92 5.42
N LYS A 81 -0.37 14.68 5.82
CA LYS A 81 -0.55 16.04 6.37
C LYS A 81 -0.98 17.06 5.32
N ASN A 82 -0.65 16.80 4.06
CA ASN A 82 -0.91 17.73 2.95
C ASN A 82 -2.23 17.43 2.25
N SER A 83 -2.83 16.27 2.53
CA SER A 83 -3.99 15.76 1.80
C SER A 83 -5.10 15.31 2.74
N LYS A 84 -6.33 15.39 2.24
CA LYS A 84 -7.49 14.89 2.97
C LYS A 84 -7.54 13.36 2.91
N PRO A 85 -8.06 12.70 3.95
CA PRO A 85 -8.36 11.28 3.93
C PRO A 85 -9.19 10.92 2.70
N ILE A 86 -8.79 9.88 1.98
CA ILE A 86 -9.50 9.48 0.76
C ILE A 86 -10.87 8.88 1.09
N THR A 87 -11.83 9.12 0.20
CA THR A 87 -13.16 8.51 0.25
C THR A 87 -13.20 7.18 -0.52
N THR A 88 -14.25 6.39 -0.33
CA THR A 88 -14.45 5.13 -1.08
C THR A 88 -14.48 5.35 -2.59
N SER A 89 -15.11 6.44 -3.06
CA SER A 89 -15.13 6.76 -4.49
C SER A 89 -13.74 7.08 -5.02
N GLU A 90 -12.95 7.86 -4.27
CA GLU A 90 -11.56 8.17 -4.62
C GLU A 90 -10.69 6.91 -4.61
N TYR A 91 -10.86 6.02 -3.65
CA TYR A 91 -10.15 4.74 -3.58
C TYR A 91 -10.38 3.87 -4.83
N LEU A 92 -11.60 3.85 -5.37
CA LEU A 92 -11.94 3.08 -6.57
C LEU A 92 -11.29 3.65 -7.83
N SER A 93 -11.08 4.97 -7.87
CA SER A 93 -10.49 5.69 -9.00
C SER A 93 -9.00 6.01 -8.84
N CYS A 94 -8.39 5.73 -7.69
CA CYS A 94 -6.98 6.05 -7.47
C CYS A 94 -6.05 4.95 -7.99
N GLU A 95 -4.89 5.37 -8.48
CA GLU A 95 -3.75 4.49 -8.75
C GLU A 95 -2.89 4.36 -7.50
N LEU A 96 -2.34 3.18 -7.28
CA LEU A 96 -1.48 2.90 -6.14
C LEU A 96 -0.10 2.52 -6.66
N GLU A 97 0.94 3.21 -6.20
CA GLU A 97 2.32 2.84 -6.45
C GLU A 97 2.95 2.35 -5.16
N LEU A 98 3.59 1.19 -5.24
CA LEU A 98 4.38 0.63 -4.16
C LEU A 98 5.86 0.66 -4.57
N ILE A 99 6.66 1.30 -3.73
CA ILE A 99 8.10 1.40 -3.89
C ILE A 99 8.76 0.59 -2.77
N LEU A 100 9.54 -0.42 -3.13
CA LEU A 100 10.35 -1.21 -2.21
C LEU A 100 11.80 -0.73 -2.26
N ARG A 101 12.38 -0.48 -1.10
CA ARG A 101 13.79 -0.12 -0.97
C ARG A 101 14.57 -1.34 -0.47
N THR A 102 15.41 -1.88 -1.34
CA THR A 102 16.32 -2.97 -1.03
C THR A 102 17.77 -2.46 -1.00
N PRO A 103 18.71 -3.20 -0.39
CA PRO A 103 20.13 -2.84 -0.44
C PRO A 103 20.67 -2.72 -1.87
N ASP A 104 20.14 -3.52 -2.80
CA ASP A 104 20.59 -3.59 -4.19
C ASP A 104 19.94 -2.52 -5.08
N GLY A 105 18.92 -1.81 -4.59
CA GLY A 105 18.23 -0.76 -5.34
C GLY A 105 16.76 -0.58 -4.95
N VAL A 106 16.07 0.22 -5.75
CA VAL A 106 14.66 0.55 -5.55
C VAL A 106 13.83 -0.16 -6.63
N LEU A 107 12.79 -0.88 -6.20
CA LEU A 107 11.79 -1.47 -7.08
C LEU A 107 10.50 -0.68 -6.95
N SER A 108 9.93 -0.19 -8.05
CA SER A 108 8.62 0.46 -8.07
C SER A 108 7.65 -0.36 -8.90
N GLU A 109 6.45 -0.58 -8.36
CA GLU A 109 5.34 -1.24 -9.04
C GLU A 109 4.08 -0.38 -8.93
N LYS A 110 3.39 -0.18 -10.06
CA LYS A 110 2.16 0.61 -10.13
C LYS A 110 0.95 -0.27 -10.41
N ASP A 111 -0.10 -0.02 -9.65
CA ASP A 111 -1.41 -0.62 -9.78
C ASP A 111 -2.42 0.42 -10.27
N PRO A 112 -3.05 0.19 -11.45
CA PRO A 112 -4.02 1.13 -11.98
C PRO A 112 -5.30 1.18 -11.13
N ALA A 113 -6.12 2.19 -11.39
CA ALA A 113 -7.44 2.33 -10.78
C ALA A 113 -8.32 1.07 -10.97
N ILE A 114 -9.15 0.77 -9.96
CA ILE A 114 -10.06 -0.38 -9.97
C ILE A 114 -11.16 -0.15 -11.00
N LEU A 115 -11.72 1.06 -11.03
CA LEU A 115 -12.63 1.49 -12.07
C LEU A 115 -11.82 2.14 -13.19
N LYS A 116 -11.93 1.56 -14.39
CA LYS A 116 -11.53 2.25 -15.62
C LYS A 116 -12.77 3.00 -16.11
N SER A 117 -12.65 4.32 -16.20
CA SER A 117 -13.64 5.20 -16.84
C SER A 117 -13.85 4.85 -18.31
#